data_AF-A0A936VRQ0-F1
#
_entry.id   AF-A0A936VRQ0-F1
#
_cell.length_a   1.000
_cell.length_b   1.000
_cell.length_c   1.000
_cell.angle_alpha   90.00
_cell.angle_beta   90.00
_cell.angle_gamma   90.00
#
_symmetry.space_group_name_H-M   'P 1'
#
loop_
_entity.id
_entity.type
_entity.pdbx_description
1 polymer ?
#
loop_
_entity_poly.entity_id
_entity_poly.type
_entity_poly.pdbx_seq_one_letter_code
_entity_poly.pdbx_strand_id
1 'polypeptide(L)'
;MNTLLSVGILVLTLLTLLIFLASCVITLTDGQGALVFVLSIPTMSTLLFCALLLSRRIKASTHSTWRMDYFPKIVSALLMAFFISLLVPGLQKLPDTFMDLVGTTFTYATGATPYAFFKKRASFPNKLSAQLKTENQKAIIFADLGVTFAWDRVCIFGPYTNNEKAQSVLHMNWNIEERSEIHFSDSVNALVFLYQGSVNQVVDLKRGIADFKDLDICLTRNQANFELRTDGNGLTILILEKSDSWKHQ
;
A
#
# COMPACT_ATOMS: atom_id res chain seq x y z
N MET A 1 33.00 -29.39 -5.58
CA MET A 1 32.89 -28.01 -6.11
C MET A 1 31.61 -27.81 -6.91
N ASN A 2 31.24 -28.72 -7.82
CA ASN A 2 30.04 -28.60 -8.66
C ASN A 2 28.72 -28.55 -7.85
N THR A 3 28.59 -29.28 -6.75
CA THR A 3 27.37 -29.25 -5.91
C THR A 3 27.14 -27.88 -5.27
N LEU A 4 28.20 -27.26 -4.74
CA LEU A 4 28.10 -25.93 -4.12
C LEU A 4 27.68 -24.87 -5.14
N LEU A 5 28.25 -24.95 -6.36
CA LEU A 5 27.92 -24.02 -7.43
C LEU A 5 26.49 -24.23 -7.96
N SER A 6 26.06 -25.48 -8.10
CA SER A 6 24.67 -25.82 -8.47
C SER A 6 23.65 -25.37 -7.43
N VAL A 7 23.96 -25.54 -6.13
CA VAL A 7 23.13 -25.01 -5.03
C VAL A 7 23.09 -23.48 -5.10
N GLY A 8 24.24 -22.83 -5.35
CA GLY A 8 24.31 -21.38 -5.51
C GLY A 8 23.40 -20.83 -6.63
N ILE A 9 23.38 -21.49 -7.80
CA ILE A 9 22.48 -21.12 -8.90
C ILE A 9 21.01 -21.24 -8.51
N LEU A 10 20.65 -22.34 -7.85
CA LEU A 10 19.27 -22.59 -7.41
C LEU A 10 18.83 -21.54 -6.39
N VAL A 11 19.68 -21.24 -5.40
CA VAL A 11 19.42 -20.23 -4.38
C VAL A 11 19.26 -18.85 -4.99
N LEU A 12 20.14 -18.43 -5.90
CA LEU A 12 20.05 -17.11 -6.56
C LEU A 12 18.77 -16.98 -7.40
N THR A 13 18.40 -18.05 -8.11
CA THR A 13 17.19 -18.07 -8.94
C THR A 13 15.92 -18.05 -8.08
N LEU A 14 15.90 -18.82 -6.99
CA LEU A 14 14.78 -18.85 -6.05
C LEU A 14 14.63 -17.51 -5.31
N LEU A 15 15.74 -16.89 -4.92
CA LEU A 15 15.74 -15.55 -4.33
C LEU A 15 15.18 -14.51 -5.31
N THR A 16 15.52 -14.60 -6.59
CA THR A 16 14.96 -13.73 -7.63
C THR A 16 13.44 -13.88 -7.74
N LEU A 17 12.93 -15.12 -7.73
CA LEU A 17 11.48 -15.39 -7.73
C LEU A 17 10.79 -14.89 -6.45
N LEU A 18 11.42 -15.06 -5.29
CA LEU A 18 10.89 -14.55 -4.03
C LEU A 18 10.80 -13.02 -4.04
N ILE A 19 11.84 -12.33 -4.52
CA ILE A 19 11.84 -10.87 -4.65
C ILE A 19 10.75 -10.43 -5.64
N PHE A 20 10.61 -11.13 -6.75
CA PHE A 20 9.55 -10.85 -7.74
C PHE A 20 8.16 -11.00 -7.14
N LEU A 21 7.86 -12.14 -6.51
CA LEU A 21 6.55 -12.40 -5.88
C LEU A 21 6.28 -11.41 -4.74
N ALA A 22 7.26 -11.11 -3.89
CA ALA A 22 7.13 -10.11 -2.85
C ALA A 22 6.85 -8.72 -3.43
N SER A 23 7.52 -8.37 -4.54
CA SER A 23 7.27 -7.10 -5.24
C SER A 23 5.84 -7.07 -5.81
N CYS A 24 5.34 -8.15 -6.40
CA CYS A 24 3.95 -8.25 -6.85
C CYS A 24 2.96 -8.05 -5.70
N VAL A 25 3.17 -8.73 -4.57
CA VAL A 25 2.32 -8.56 -3.38
C VAL A 25 2.32 -7.11 -2.91
N ILE A 26 3.48 -6.45 -2.86
CA ILE A 26 3.60 -5.04 -2.46
C ILE A 26 2.89 -4.11 -3.45
N THR A 27 3.01 -4.36 -4.76
CA THR A 27 2.28 -3.59 -5.78
C THR A 27 0.77 -3.66 -5.60
N LEU A 28 0.24 -4.76 -5.06
CA LEU A 28 -1.19 -4.90 -4.72
C LEU A 28 -1.62 -4.13 -3.47
N THR A 29 -0.69 -3.55 -2.70
CA THR A 29 -1.00 -2.88 -1.42
C THR A 29 -1.23 -1.37 -1.52
N ASP A 30 -0.61 -0.67 -2.48
CA ASP A 30 -0.76 0.78 -2.65
C ASP A 30 -0.32 1.19 -4.07
N GLY A 31 -0.78 2.33 -4.58
CA GLY A 31 -0.29 2.95 -5.82
C GLY A 31 1.21 3.25 -5.77
N GLN A 32 1.80 3.44 -4.59
CA GLN A 32 3.26 3.52 -4.40
C GLN A 32 3.97 2.17 -4.47
N GLY A 33 3.25 1.05 -4.34
CA GLY A 33 3.82 -0.29 -4.43
C GLY A 33 4.47 -0.58 -5.79
N ALA A 34 3.99 0.08 -6.85
CA ALA A 34 4.62 0.06 -8.17
C ALA A 34 6.06 0.59 -8.16
N LEU A 35 6.40 1.53 -7.27
CA LEU A 35 7.79 2.03 -7.13
C LEU A 35 8.72 0.97 -6.55
N VAL A 36 8.24 0.16 -5.60
CA VAL A 36 9.00 -0.97 -5.05
C VAL A 36 9.28 -1.99 -6.16
N PHE A 37 8.33 -2.19 -7.06
CA PHE A 37 8.49 -3.03 -8.24
C PHE A 37 9.56 -2.50 -9.20
N VAL A 38 9.59 -1.18 -9.46
CA VAL A 38 10.62 -0.56 -10.31
C VAL A 38 12.01 -0.64 -9.66
N LEU A 39 12.10 -0.39 -8.35
CA LEU A 39 13.36 -0.45 -7.60
C LEU A 39 13.90 -1.88 -7.43
N SER A 40 13.05 -2.90 -7.48
CA SER A 40 13.48 -4.30 -7.38
C SER A 40 14.01 -4.86 -8.71
N ILE A 41 13.71 -4.23 -9.87
CA ILE A 41 14.17 -4.67 -11.19
C ILE A 41 15.70 -4.79 -11.26
N PRO A 42 16.51 -3.76 -10.91
CA PRO A 42 17.98 -3.88 -11.00
C PRO A 42 18.54 -5.01 -10.14
N THR A 43 17.97 -5.21 -8.95
CA THR A 43 18.36 -6.29 -8.03
C THR A 43 18.04 -7.66 -8.63
N MET A 44 16.82 -7.85 -9.14
CA MET A 44 16.41 -9.08 -9.81
C MET A 44 17.27 -9.37 -11.04
N SER A 45 17.51 -8.36 -11.89
CA SER A 45 18.38 -8.48 -13.07
C SER A 45 19.80 -8.88 -12.71
N THR A 46 20.37 -8.30 -11.65
CA THR A 46 21.73 -8.61 -11.19
C THR A 46 21.83 -10.03 -10.65
N LEU A 47 20.89 -10.45 -9.79
CA LEU A 47 20.86 -11.81 -9.25
C LEU A 47 20.72 -12.86 -10.36
N LEU A 48 19.83 -12.61 -11.31
CA LEU A 48 19.60 -13.49 -12.44
C LEU A 48 20.80 -13.53 -13.40
N PHE A 49 21.46 -12.40 -13.63
CA PHE A 49 22.69 -12.33 -14.43
C PHE A 49 23.82 -13.15 -13.78
N CYS A 50 24.00 -13.01 -12.46
CA CYS A 50 24.94 -13.84 -11.70
C CYS A 50 24.61 -15.34 -11.80
N ALA A 51 23.33 -15.72 -11.66
CA ALA A 51 22.89 -17.10 -11.82
C ALA A 51 23.19 -17.65 -13.23
N LEU A 52 22.99 -16.85 -14.27
CA LEU A 52 23.29 -17.21 -15.66
C LEU A 52 24.81 -17.32 -15.91
N LEU A 53 25.63 -16.42 -15.36
CA LEU A 53 27.09 -16.50 -15.47
C LEU A 53 27.64 -17.76 -14.79
N LEU A 54 27.13 -18.08 -13.60
CA LEU A 54 27.51 -19.30 -12.88
C LEU A 54 27.06 -20.56 -13.62
N SER A 55 25.85 -20.56 -14.18
CA SER A 55 25.37 -21.66 -15.05
C SER A 55 26.28 -21.86 -16.27
N ARG A 56 26.67 -20.79 -16.96
CA ARG A 56 27.62 -20.88 -18.09
C ARG A 56 28.98 -21.46 -17.66
N ARG A 57 29.47 -21.10 -16.47
CA ARG A 57 30.72 -21.66 -15.90
C ARG A 57 30.59 -23.16 -15.62
N ILE A 58 29.45 -23.63 -15.12
CA ILE A 58 29.21 -25.07 -14.88
C ILE A 58 29.15 -25.85 -16.19
N LYS A 59 28.51 -25.30 -17.23
CA LYS A 59 28.39 -25.99 -18.53
C LYS A 59 29.74 -26.29 -19.18
N ALA A 60 30.77 -25.49 -18.89
CA ALA A 60 32.14 -25.74 -19.33
C ALA A 60 32.84 -26.89 -18.57
N SER A 61 32.26 -27.38 -17.46
CA SER A 61 32.75 -28.51 -16.68
C SER A 61 31.96 -29.78 -17.02
N THR A 62 32.65 -30.81 -17.48
CA THR A 62 32.19 -32.00 -18.21
C THR A 62 31.22 -32.94 -17.48
N HIS A 63 30.64 -32.55 -16.33
CA HIS A 63 29.82 -33.44 -15.48
C HIS A 63 28.56 -32.77 -14.91
N SER A 64 28.01 -31.78 -15.61
CA SER A 64 26.80 -31.06 -15.16
C SER A 64 25.51 -31.80 -15.50
N THR A 65 24.63 -31.94 -14.50
CA THR A 65 23.29 -32.50 -14.66
C THR A 65 22.40 -31.54 -15.45
N TRP A 66 21.77 -32.06 -16.49
CA TRP A 66 21.06 -31.35 -17.56
C TRP A 66 19.96 -30.36 -17.09
N ARG A 67 19.53 -30.37 -15.82
CA ARG A 67 18.44 -29.51 -15.30
C ARG A 67 18.88 -28.13 -14.80
N MET A 68 20.14 -27.93 -14.41
CA MET A 68 20.54 -26.70 -13.69
C MET A 68 20.71 -25.47 -14.58
N ASP A 69 21.00 -25.66 -15.87
CA ASP A 69 21.17 -24.56 -16.82
C ASP A 69 19.85 -24.00 -17.39
N TYR A 70 18.76 -24.75 -17.25
CA TYR A 70 17.45 -24.36 -17.78
C TYR A 70 16.68 -23.50 -16.80
N PHE A 71 16.81 -23.76 -15.49
CA PHE A 71 15.98 -23.07 -14.50
C PHE A 71 16.18 -21.54 -14.50
N PRO A 72 17.40 -20.98 -14.47
CA PRO A 72 17.58 -19.52 -14.55
C PRO A 72 17.12 -18.95 -15.89
N LYS A 73 17.24 -19.71 -16.99
CA LYS A 73 16.79 -19.26 -18.33
C LYS A 73 15.27 -19.21 -18.44
N ILE A 74 14.58 -20.20 -17.89
CA ILE A 74 13.11 -20.24 -17.84
C ILE A 74 12.61 -19.06 -17.03
N VAL A 75 13.17 -18.84 -15.84
CA VAL A 75 12.81 -17.68 -15.00
C VAL A 75 13.12 -16.36 -15.72
N SER A 76 14.27 -16.26 -16.41
CA SER A 76 14.59 -15.10 -17.24
C SER A 76 13.56 -14.81 -18.32
N ALA A 77 13.16 -15.86 -19.05
CA ALA A 77 12.20 -15.73 -20.14
C ALA A 77 10.81 -15.35 -19.61
N LEU A 78 10.39 -15.93 -18.49
CA LEU A 78 9.13 -15.60 -17.82
C LEU A 78 9.11 -14.15 -17.36
N LEU A 79 10.16 -13.68 -16.67
CA LEU A 79 10.25 -12.30 -16.23
C LEU A 79 10.28 -11.34 -17.41
N MET A 80 11.09 -11.60 -18.45
CA MET A 80 11.08 -10.77 -19.65
C MET A 80 9.71 -10.73 -20.32
N ALA A 81 9.04 -11.87 -20.46
CA ALA A 81 7.70 -11.92 -21.04
C ALA A 81 6.69 -11.09 -20.21
N PHE A 82 6.76 -11.18 -18.89
CA PHE A 82 5.93 -10.36 -17.99
C PHE A 82 6.18 -8.85 -18.20
N PHE A 83 7.45 -8.42 -18.19
CA PHE A 83 7.80 -7.00 -18.37
C PHE A 83 7.52 -6.45 -19.77
N ILE A 84 7.76 -7.24 -20.82
CA ILE A 84 7.43 -6.84 -22.19
C ILE A 84 5.92 -6.70 -22.35
N SER A 85 5.14 -7.62 -21.74
CA SER A 85 3.67 -7.57 -21.80
C SER A 85 3.09 -6.34 -21.09
N LEU A 86 3.79 -5.76 -20.12
CA LEU A 86 3.41 -4.49 -19.49
C LEU A 86 3.55 -3.29 -20.45
N LEU A 87 4.56 -3.31 -21.33
CA LEU A 87 4.87 -2.21 -22.25
C LEU A 87 4.03 -2.21 -23.53
N VAL A 88 3.50 -3.36 -23.93
CA VAL A 88 2.78 -3.51 -25.20
C VAL A 88 1.26 -3.34 -24.98
N PRO A 89 0.63 -2.31 -25.57
CA PRO A 89 -0.82 -2.15 -25.53
C PRO A 89 -1.49 -3.38 -26.16
N GLY A 90 -2.40 -4.03 -25.42
CA GLY A 90 -3.09 -5.26 -25.85
C GLY A 90 -2.58 -6.55 -25.21
N LEU A 91 -1.36 -6.57 -24.66
CA LEU A 91 -0.83 -7.71 -23.89
C LEU A 91 -0.96 -7.54 -22.37
N GLN A 92 -1.44 -6.38 -21.90
CA GLN A 92 -1.59 -6.06 -20.47
C GLN A 92 -2.49 -7.04 -19.70
N LYS A 93 -3.41 -7.75 -20.39
CA LYS A 93 -4.22 -8.80 -19.76
C LYS A 93 -3.39 -9.90 -19.08
N LEU A 94 -2.20 -10.22 -19.60
CA LEU A 94 -1.33 -11.25 -19.02
C LEU A 94 -0.81 -10.85 -17.63
N PRO A 95 -0.12 -9.71 -17.47
CA PRO A 95 0.30 -9.26 -16.14
C PRO A 95 -0.89 -9.01 -15.22
N ASP A 96 -2.02 -8.50 -15.71
CA ASP A 96 -3.22 -8.30 -14.88
C ASP A 96 -3.75 -9.62 -14.30
N THR A 97 -3.88 -10.65 -15.14
CA THR A 97 -4.33 -12.00 -14.71
C THR A 97 -3.35 -12.61 -13.71
N PHE A 98 -2.04 -12.42 -13.93
CA PHE A 98 -1.02 -12.90 -13.00
C PHE A 98 -1.10 -12.18 -11.65
N MET A 99 -1.27 -10.85 -11.67
CA MET A 99 -1.41 -10.04 -10.45
C MET A 99 -2.67 -10.42 -9.67
N ASP A 100 -3.78 -10.70 -10.37
CA ASP A 100 -5.00 -11.23 -9.76
C ASP A 100 -4.78 -12.61 -9.12
N LEU A 101 -4.07 -13.51 -9.81
CA LEU A 101 -3.69 -14.82 -9.26
C LEU A 101 -2.81 -14.69 -8.00
N VAL A 102 -1.85 -13.76 -8.00
CA VAL A 102 -1.02 -13.48 -6.81
C VAL A 102 -1.89 -12.96 -5.67
N GLY A 103 -2.79 -12.03 -5.94
CA GLY A 103 -3.70 -11.45 -4.95
C GLY A 103 -4.65 -12.47 -4.34
N THR A 104 -5.28 -13.31 -5.17
CA THR A 104 -6.18 -14.38 -4.73
C THR A 104 -5.45 -15.46 -3.93
N THR A 105 -4.26 -15.88 -4.39
CA THR A 105 -3.43 -16.86 -3.67
C THR A 105 -2.98 -16.33 -2.31
N PHE A 106 -2.57 -15.06 -2.25
CA PHE A 106 -2.23 -14.41 -0.99
C PHE A 106 -3.43 -14.34 -0.04
N THR A 107 -4.62 -14.03 -0.58
CA THR A 107 -5.88 -13.98 0.19
C THR A 107 -6.24 -15.35 0.73
N TYR A 108 -6.11 -16.40 -0.08
CA TYR A 108 -6.33 -17.77 0.35
C TYR A 108 -5.36 -18.19 1.47
N ALA A 109 -4.08 -17.82 1.35
CA ALA A 109 -3.06 -18.19 2.33
C ALA A 109 -3.16 -17.40 3.64
N THR A 110 -3.57 -16.13 3.60
CA THR A 110 -3.54 -15.23 4.77
C THR A 110 -4.92 -14.90 5.34
N GLY A 111 -6.00 -15.27 4.65
CA GLY A 111 -7.38 -14.94 5.02
C GLY A 111 -7.76 -13.47 4.80
N ALA A 112 -6.90 -12.66 4.17
CA ALA A 112 -7.15 -11.25 3.87
C ALA A 112 -6.47 -10.83 2.55
N THR A 113 -7.07 -9.90 1.82
CA THR A 113 -6.42 -9.36 0.61
C THR A 113 -5.07 -8.71 0.94
N PRO A 114 -4.09 -8.66 0.02
CA PRO A 114 -2.82 -7.96 0.28
C PRO A 114 -3.07 -6.55 0.83
N TYR A 115 -3.94 -5.79 0.18
CA TYR A 115 -4.38 -4.48 0.67
C TYR A 115 -4.87 -4.55 2.12
N ALA A 116 -5.82 -5.42 2.46
CA ALA A 116 -6.36 -5.53 3.82
C ALA A 116 -5.32 -6.02 4.85
N PHE A 117 -4.45 -6.96 4.48
CA PHE A 117 -3.41 -7.54 5.34
C PHE A 117 -2.37 -6.49 5.75
N PHE A 118 -1.92 -5.68 4.79
CA PHE A 118 -1.00 -4.58 5.05
C PHE A 118 -1.72 -3.33 5.60
N LYS A 119 -3.00 -3.10 5.26
CA LYS A 119 -3.91 -2.11 5.89
C LYS A 119 -4.24 -2.45 7.34
N LYS A 120 -4.12 -3.70 7.79
CA LYS A 120 -4.21 -4.02 9.24
C LYS A 120 -3.05 -3.44 10.06
N ARG A 121 -2.03 -2.88 9.40
CA ARG A 121 -1.03 -1.96 9.96
C ARG A 121 -1.38 -0.48 9.78
N ALA A 122 -2.63 -0.14 9.45
CA ALA A 122 -3.19 1.20 9.62
C ALA A 122 -3.14 1.50 11.11
N SER A 123 -1.98 1.98 11.52
CA SER A 123 -1.69 2.39 12.87
C SER A 123 -2.54 3.59 13.26
N PHE A 124 -3.17 4.27 12.29
CA PHE A 124 -3.94 5.48 12.55
C PHE A 124 -5.04 5.31 13.62
N PRO A 125 -6.04 4.41 13.51
CA PRO A 125 -7.06 4.29 14.57
C PRO A 125 -6.47 3.92 15.93
N ASN A 126 -5.44 3.06 15.97
CA ASN A 126 -4.80 2.65 17.22
C ASN A 126 -3.97 3.79 17.84
N LYS A 127 -3.24 4.55 17.02
CA LYS A 127 -2.41 5.67 17.46
C LYS A 127 -3.27 6.87 17.86
N LEU A 128 -4.35 7.12 17.12
CA LEU A 128 -5.37 8.08 17.51
C LEU A 128 -5.96 7.66 18.86
N SER A 129 -6.44 6.43 18.98
CA SER A 129 -6.97 5.91 20.25
C SER A 129 -5.98 6.01 21.42
N ALA A 130 -4.69 5.80 21.16
CA ALA A 130 -3.65 5.95 22.18
C ALA A 130 -3.47 7.41 22.60
N GLN A 131 -3.43 8.36 21.66
CA GLN A 131 -3.38 9.79 22.00
C GLN A 131 -4.65 10.26 22.72
N LEU A 132 -5.83 9.81 22.29
CA LEU A 132 -7.11 10.14 22.94
C LEU A 132 -7.19 9.67 24.40
N LYS A 133 -6.46 8.61 24.77
CA LYS A 133 -6.39 8.09 26.15
C LYS A 133 -5.34 8.79 27.02
N THR A 134 -4.55 9.70 26.46
CA THR A 134 -3.53 10.43 27.22
C THR A 134 -4.22 11.43 28.16
N GLU A 135 -3.84 11.44 29.44
CA GLU A 135 -4.40 12.37 30.41
C GLU A 135 -4.14 13.82 29.99
N ASN A 136 -5.16 14.68 30.13
CA ASN A 136 -5.12 16.10 29.75
C ASN A 136 -4.90 16.38 28.26
N GLN A 137 -5.14 15.42 27.36
CA GLN A 137 -5.10 15.67 25.93
C GLN A 137 -6.21 16.67 25.53
N LYS A 138 -5.82 17.85 25.02
CA LYS A 138 -6.76 18.91 24.59
C LYS A 138 -6.86 19.05 23.08
N ALA A 139 -5.82 18.67 22.35
CA ALA A 139 -5.77 18.73 20.90
C ALA A 139 -5.12 17.47 20.32
N ILE A 140 -5.48 17.07 19.11
CA ILE A 140 -4.82 16.03 18.32
C ILE A 140 -4.28 16.68 17.05
N ILE A 141 -2.99 16.50 16.82
CA ILE A 141 -2.32 16.92 15.58
C ILE A 141 -2.02 15.65 14.79
N PHE A 142 -2.67 15.47 13.63
CA PHE A 142 -2.50 14.24 12.84
C PHE A 142 -1.06 14.05 12.37
N ALA A 143 -0.33 15.15 12.14
CA ALA A 143 1.08 15.09 11.76
C ALA A 143 1.95 14.39 12.82
N ASP A 144 1.56 14.46 14.09
CA ASP A 144 2.31 13.94 15.25
C ASP A 144 1.93 12.50 15.62
N LEU A 145 0.87 11.95 15.00
CA LEU A 145 0.50 10.54 15.19
C LEU A 145 1.59 9.59 14.67
N GLY A 146 2.59 10.07 13.93
CA GLY A 146 3.75 9.26 13.50
C GLY A 146 3.34 8.06 12.63
N VAL A 147 2.27 8.18 11.84
CA VAL A 147 1.85 7.13 10.91
C VAL A 147 2.98 6.78 9.93
N THR A 148 3.03 5.52 9.50
CA THR A 148 4.13 4.98 8.67
C THR A 148 3.95 5.22 7.17
N PHE A 149 2.77 5.67 6.74
CA PHE A 149 2.48 5.98 5.35
C PHE A 149 2.72 7.47 5.07
N ALA A 150 3.16 7.80 3.86
CA ALA A 150 3.34 9.18 3.43
C ALA A 150 1.98 9.83 3.15
N TRP A 151 1.81 11.08 3.57
CA TRP A 151 0.63 11.88 3.25
C TRP A 151 0.97 13.37 3.33
N ASP A 152 0.32 14.16 2.49
CA ASP A 152 0.39 15.63 2.48
C ASP A 152 -0.99 16.29 2.67
N ARG A 153 -2.06 15.52 2.45
CA ARG A 153 -3.45 15.93 2.60
C ARG A 153 -4.29 14.78 3.14
N VAL A 154 -5.32 15.09 3.90
CA VAL A 154 -6.34 14.15 4.35
C VAL A 154 -7.72 14.73 4.06
N CYS A 155 -8.60 13.93 3.47
CA CYS A 155 -10.00 14.29 3.28
C CYS A 155 -10.87 13.43 4.20
N ILE A 156 -11.78 14.06 4.92
CA ILE A 156 -12.62 13.42 5.92
C ILE A 156 -14.03 13.37 5.37
N PHE A 157 -14.59 12.17 5.23
CA PHE A 157 -15.92 11.93 4.68
C PHE A 157 -16.87 11.42 5.75
N GLY A 158 -18.07 12.00 5.74
CA GLY A 158 -19.16 11.56 6.60
C GLY A 158 -19.84 10.29 6.09
N PRO A 159 -20.71 9.68 6.93
CA PRO A 159 -21.57 8.57 6.54
C PRO A 159 -22.29 8.77 5.21
N TYR A 160 -22.51 7.66 4.51
CA TYR A 160 -23.26 7.59 3.25
C TYR A 160 -22.64 8.38 2.09
N THR A 161 -21.33 8.61 2.15
CA THR A 161 -20.59 9.21 1.02
C THR A 161 -20.53 8.23 -0.15
N ASN A 162 -20.98 8.68 -1.33
CA ASN A 162 -20.92 7.93 -2.59
C ASN A 162 -19.75 8.39 -3.47
N ASN A 163 -19.55 7.71 -4.61
CA ASN A 163 -18.48 8.02 -5.56
C ASN A 163 -18.55 9.45 -6.12
N GLU A 164 -19.76 9.96 -6.39
CA GLU A 164 -19.98 11.32 -6.92
C GLU A 164 -19.55 12.39 -5.90
N LYS A 165 -19.94 12.20 -4.63
CA LYS A 165 -19.56 13.10 -3.54
C LYS A 165 -18.06 13.05 -3.29
N ALA A 166 -17.46 11.85 -3.26
CA ALA A 166 -16.02 11.68 -3.13
C ALA A 166 -15.25 12.39 -4.26
N GLN A 167 -15.72 12.26 -5.51
CA GLN A 167 -15.14 12.96 -6.65
C GLN A 167 -15.20 14.49 -6.49
N SER A 168 -16.31 15.03 -5.97
CA SER A 168 -16.47 16.48 -5.75
C SER A 168 -15.49 17.06 -4.72
N VAL A 169 -15.13 16.27 -3.71
CA VAL A 169 -14.23 16.67 -2.61
C VAL A 169 -12.76 16.39 -2.95
N LEU A 170 -12.47 15.24 -3.56
CA LEU A 170 -11.10 14.86 -3.94
C LEU A 170 -10.63 15.55 -5.23
N HIS A 171 -11.56 16.03 -6.06
CA HIS A 171 -11.32 16.52 -7.41
C HIS A 171 -10.65 15.49 -8.33
N MET A 172 -10.92 14.20 -8.09
CA MET A 172 -10.45 13.09 -8.91
C MET A 172 -11.42 11.92 -8.88
N ASN A 173 -11.39 11.09 -9.91
CA ASN A 173 -12.16 9.85 -9.94
C ASN A 173 -11.49 8.84 -9.01
N TRP A 174 -12.17 8.49 -7.92
CA TRP A 174 -11.71 7.48 -6.99
C TRP A 174 -12.90 6.71 -6.41
N ASN A 175 -12.87 5.39 -6.53
CA ASN A 175 -13.98 4.53 -6.13
C ASN A 175 -13.97 4.31 -4.61
N ILE A 176 -14.66 5.17 -3.86
CA ILE A 176 -14.79 5.09 -2.41
C ILE A 176 -15.66 3.91 -1.97
N GLU A 177 -16.68 3.59 -2.77
CA GLU A 177 -17.69 2.57 -2.45
C GLU A 177 -17.10 1.15 -2.41
N GLU A 178 -16.08 0.88 -3.22
CA GLU A 178 -15.35 -0.40 -3.19
C GLU A 178 -14.22 -0.44 -2.14
N ARG A 179 -13.82 0.72 -1.61
CA ARG A 179 -12.58 0.87 -0.82
C ARG A 179 -12.82 1.28 0.64
N SER A 180 -14.05 1.61 0.97
CA SER A 180 -14.53 2.02 2.28
C SER A 180 -15.98 1.56 2.48
N GLU A 181 -16.33 1.21 3.72
CA GLU A 181 -17.71 0.90 4.09
C GLU A 181 -18.60 2.14 4.23
N ILE A 182 -18.02 3.34 4.09
CA ILE A 182 -18.69 4.63 4.33
C ILE A 182 -19.97 4.82 3.54
N HIS A 183 -20.06 4.23 2.34
CA HIS A 183 -21.23 4.38 1.48
C HIS A 183 -22.51 3.78 2.07
N PHE A 184 -22.38 2.72 2.89
CA PHE A 184 -23.53 2.00 3.47
C PHE A 184 -23.54 1.99 5.00
N SER A 185 -22.50 2.53 5.65
CA SER A 185 -22.32 2.48 7.10
C SER A 185 -22.37 3.87 7.72
N ASP A 186 -23.22 4.03 8.74
CA ASP A 186 -23.26 5.21 9.61
C ASP A 186 -22.33 5.10 10.82
N SER A 187 -21.68 3.96 10.98
CA SER A 187 -20.84 3.67 12.14
C SER A 187 -19.38 4.14 11.97
N VAL A 188 -19.03 4.65 10.79
CA VAL A 188 -17.66 5.06 10.43
C VAL A 188 -17.63 6.44 9.77
N ASN A 189 -16.49 7.11 9.90
CA ASN A 189 -16.07 8.20 9.01
C ASN A 189 -14.91 7.68 8.17
N ALA A 190 -14.83 8.06 6.89
CA ALA A 190 -13.71 7.67 6.03
C ALA A 190 -12.67 8.79 5.96
N LEU A 191 -11.45 8.48 6.38
CA LEU A 191 -10.30 9.37 6.22
C LEU A 191 -9.48 8.90 5.02
N VAL A 192 -9.47 9.70 3.96
CA VAL A 192 -8.75 9.46 2.72
C VAL A 192 -7.49 10.32 2.74
N PHE A 193 -6.35 9.70 3.00
CA PHE A 193 -5.04 10.32 2.95
C PHE A 193 -4.50 10.31 1.52
N LEU A 194 -4.04 11.47 1.06
CA LEU A 194 -3.42 11.67 -0.23
C LEU A 194 -1.94 12.00 -0.06
N TYR A 195 -1.16 11.65 -1.08
CA TYR A 195 0.23 12.07 -1.23
C TYR A 195 0.48 12.40 -2.69
N GLN A 196 1.03 13.59 -2.97
CA GLN A 196 1.36 14.04 -4.34
C GLN A 196 0.16 13.94 -5.31
N GLY A 197 -1.04 14.25 -4.82
CA GLY A 197 -2.26 14.27 -5.63
C GLY A 197 -2.90 12.91 -5.91
N SER A 198 -2.40 11.84 -5.31
CA SER A 198 -2.99 10.49 -5.40
C SER A 198 -3.43 9.99 -4.03
N VAL A 199 -4.50 9.20 -3.98
CA VAL A 199 -4.93 8.53 -2.74
C VAL A 199 -3.89 7.50 -2.33
N ASN A 200 -3.31 7.69 -1.15
CA ASN A 200 -2.30 6.82 -0.56
C ASN A 200 -2.91 5.83 0.44
N GLN A 201 -3.85 6.27 1.27
CA GLN A 201 -4.43 5.41 2.30
C GLN A 201 -5.87 5.80 2.61
N VAL A 202 -6.72 4.80 2.86
CA VAL A 202 -8.06 5.03 3.40
C VAL A 202 -8.24 4.32 4.72
N VAL A 203 -8.79 5.04 5.69
CA VAL A 203 -9.05 4.58 7.05
C VAL A 203 -10.52 4.79 7.38
N ASP A 204 -11.22 3.69 7.61
CA ASP A 204 -12.57 3.73 8.15
C ASP A 204 -12.45 3.84 9.67
N LEU A 205 -12.59 5.05 10.19
CA LEU A 205 -12.54 5.31 11.62
C LEU A 205 -13.94 5.10 12.19
N LYS A 206 -14.06 4.14 13.11
CA LYS A 206 -15.31 3.95 13.87
C LYS A 206 -15.63 5.24 14.63
N ARG A 207 -16.84 5.74 14.46
CA ARG A 207 -17.31 6.97 15.13
C ARG A 207 -17.30 6.85 16.65
N GLY A 208 -17.43 5.63 17.18
CA GLY A 208 -17.27 5.33 18.60
C GLY A 208 -15.85 5.52 19.16
N ILE A 209 -14.81 5.63 18.31
CA ILE A 209 -13.45 6.01 18.73
C ILE A 209 -13.35 7.53 18.80
N ALA A 210 -13.72 8.19 17.71
CA ALA A 210 -13.88 9.64 17.64
C ALA A 210 -14.76 9.99 16.43
N ASP A 211 -15.54 11.06 16.57
CA ASP A 211 -16.34 11.64 15.50
C ASP A 211 -15.78 13.00 15.08
N PHE A 212 -16.19 13.52 13.93
CA PHE A 212 -15.73 14.81 13.42
C PHE A 212 -16.88 15.79 13.30
N LYS A 213 -16.63 17.05 13.69
CA LYS A 213 -17.60 18.12 13.47
C LYS A 213 -17.62 18.60 12.02
N ASP A 214 -16.44 18.75 11.44
CA ASP A 214 -16.25 19.22 10.07
C ASP A 214 -16.03 18.00 9.17
N LEU A 215 -16.99 17.75 8.26
CA LEU A 215 -17.02 16.62 7.33
C LEU A 215 -17.00 17.12 5.89
N ASP A 216 -16.66 16.22 4.97
CA ASP A 216 -16.53 16.47 3.53
C ASP A 216 -15.52 17.57 3.19
N ILE A 217 -14.45 17.65 3.99
CA ILE A 217 -13.38 18.63 3.86
C ILE A 217 -12.04 17.94 3.63
N CYS A 218 -11.15 18.63 2.92
CA CYS A 218 -9.75 18.24 2.77
C CYS A 218 -8.85 19.21 3.51
N LEU A 219 -7.93 18.67 4.30
CA LEU A 219 -6.98 19.39 5.13
C LEU A 219 -5.57 19.04 4.68
N THR A 220 -4.71 20.03 4.55
CA THR A 220 -3.27 19.78 4.39
C THR A 220 -2.68 19.26 5.71
N ARG A 221 -1.51 18.63 5.63
CA ARG A 221 -0.86 18.00 6.78
C ARG A 221 -0.65 18.93 7.98
N ASN A 222 -0.37 20.21 7.75
CA ASN A 222 -0.20 21.24 8.78
C ASN A 222 -1.53 21.85 9.29
N GLN A 223 -2.65 21.60 8.60
CA GLN A 223 -3.99 22.07 8.98
C GLN A 223 -4.81 21.02 9.73
N ALA A 224 -4.38 19.75 9.73
CA ALA A 224 -5.09 18.65 10.37
C ALA A 224 -4.86 18.62 11.90
N ASN A 225 -5.26 19.71 12.56
CA ASN A 225 -5.18 19.93 14.00
C ASN A 225 -6.60 20.04 14.55
N PHE A 226 -6.89 19.28 15.60
CA PHE A 226 -8.24 19.15 16.12
C PHE A 226 -8.28 19.35 17.62
N GLU A 227 -9.18 20.20 18.11
CA GLU A 227 -9.54 20.25 19.52
C GLU A 227 -10.42 19.05 19.88
N LEU A 228 -10.20 18.46 21.06
CA LEU A 228 -11.10 17.44 21.60
C LEU A 228 -12.26 18.12 22.33
N ARG A 229 -13.48 17.69 22.03
CA ARG A 229 -14.65 17.93 22.89
C ARG A 229 -15.35 16.61 23.17
N THR A 230 -15.94 16.50 24.35
CA THR A 230 -16.82 15.39 24.68
C THR A 230 -18.25 15.87 24.55
N ASP A 231 -19.08 15.11 23.85
CA ASP A 231 -20.51 15.41 23.76
C ASP A 231 -21.27 14.96 25.02
N GLY A 232 -22.58 15.22 25.06
CA GLY A 232 -23.43 14.85 26.20
C GLY A 232 -23.55 13.34 26.43
N ASN A 233 -23.16 12.50 25.47
CA ASN A 233 -23.20 11.04 25.53
C ASN A 233 -21.83 10.43 25.82
N GLY A 234 -20.80 11.25 26.07
CA GLY A 234 -19.44 10.78 26.32
C GLY A 234 -18.62 10.49 25.06
N LEU A 235 -19.14 10.80 23.86
CA LEU A 235 -18.44 10.62 22.60
C LEU A 235 -17.39 11.71 22.41
N THR A 236 -16.20 11.33 21.96
CA THR A 236 -15.16 12.29 21.60
C THR A 236 -15.40 12.83 20.21
N ILE A 237 -15.55 14.15 20.10
CA ILE A 237 -15.70 14.90 18.86
C ILE A 237 -14.41 15.70 18.62
N LEU A 238 -13.81 15.50 17.46
CA LEU A 238 -12.68 16.26 16.94
C LEU A 238 -13.21 17.48 16.16
N ILE A 239 -12.84 18.66 16.62
CA ILE A 239 -13.24 19.94 16.03
C ILE A 239 -12.02 20.59 15.40
N LEU A 240 -12.10 20.99 14.14
CA LEU A 240 -10.97 21.62 13.47
C LEU A 240 -10.55 22.89 14.23
N GLU A 241 -9.27 22.97 14.59
CA GLU A 241 -8.70 24.17 15.16
C GLU A 241 -8.66 25.25 14.06
N LYS A 242 -9.49 26.28 14.20
CA LYS A 242 -9.45 27.41 13.29
C LYS A 242 -8.17 28.19 13.57
N SER A 243 -7.21 28.12 12.66
CA SER A 243 -6.11 29.08 12.64
C SER A 243 -6.71 30.47 12.50
N ASP A 244 -6.66 31.27 13.57
CA ASP A 244 -7.02 32.68 13.56
C ASP A 244 -6.09 33.42 12.59
N SER A 245 -6.46 33.47 11.31
CA SER A 245 -5.77 34.26 10.28
C SER A 245 -6.04 35.78 10.39
N TRP A 246 -6.44 36.27 11.58
CA TRP A 246 -6.87 37.65 11.82
C TRP A 246 -6.24 38.30 13.08
N LYS A 247 -4.97 37.98 13.39
CA LYS A 247 -4.19 38.71 14.43
C LYS A 247 -2.93 39.42 13.93
N HIS A 248 -2.78 39.59 12.62
CA HIS A 248 -1.78 40.51 12.06
C HIS A 248 -2.39 41.37 10.97
N GLN A 249 -3.01 42.47 11.40
CA GLN A 249 -3.09 43.70 10.61
C GLN A 249 -3.08 44.90 11.54
#